data_AF-A0A429BXP4-F1
#
_entry.id   AF-A0A429BXP4-F1
#
_cell.length_a   1.000
_cell.length_b   1.000
_cell.length_c   1.000
_cell.angle_alpha   90.00
_cell.angle_beta   90.00
_cell.angle_gamma   90.00
#
_symmetry.space_group_name_H-M   'P 1'
#
loop_
_entity.id
_entity.type
_entity.pdbx_description
1 polymer ?
#
loop_
_entity_poly.entity_id
_entity_poly.type
_entity_poly.pdbx_seq_one_letter_code
_entity_poly.pdbx_strand_id
1 'polypeptide(L)'
;RALGGWEVPPVADDTGEAVEIPVRYDGPDLADVAALWGVAPEEVGALHRSRPYRVAFCGFATGFGDLTGLPPRLHVPRRSTPRTRVPAGAVALAGPYSAVYPRATPGGWQLIGTMPDPRPLWDPARERAALLTPGTRVRFVTADAAADGTGTGSAAAQATSPEAGA
;
A
#
# COMPACT_ATOMS: atom_id res chain seq x y z
N ARG A 1 35.50 -4.14 -14.28
CA ARG A 1 34.30 -3.89 -15.11
C ARG A 1 33.66 -2.62 -14.56
N ALA A 2 33.83 -1.47 -15.24
CA ALA A 2 33.41 -0.17 -14.72
C ALA A 2 31.93 0.07 -15.05
N LEU A 3 31.14 0.49 -14.06
CA LEU A 3 29.75 0.97 -14.20
C LEU A 3 29.68 2.35 -14.87
N GLY A 4 30.69 2.73 -15.68
CA GLY A 4 30.95 4.11 -16.11
C GLY A 4 29.96 4.71 -17.11
N GLY A 5 28.92 3.98 -17.49
CA GLY A 5 27.87 4.44 -18.39
C GLY A 5 26.46 4.19 -17.87
N TRP A 6 26.28 3.85 -16.59
CA TRP A 6 24.93 3.72 -16.04
C TRP A 6 24.38 5.10 -15.72
N GLU A 7 23.62 5.64 -16.66
CA GLU A 7 22.82 6.84 -16.44
C GLU A 7 21.59 6.44 -15.63
N VAL A 8 21.45 7.00 -14.43
CA VAL A 8 20.27 6.76 -13.59
C VAL A 8 19.12 7.52 -14.25
N PRO A 9 18.05 6.82 -14.71
CA PRO A 9 16.90 7.50 -15.29
C PRO A 9 16.35 8.50 -14.28
N PRO A 10 15.88 9.69 -14.73
CA PRO A 10 15.20 10.61 -13.85
C PRO A 10 14.02 9.91 -13.17
N VAL A 11 13.82 10.18 -11.88
CA VAL A 11 12.68 9.67 -11.13
C VAL A 11 11.42 10.17 -11.85
N ALA A 12 10.61 9.25 -12.37
CA ALA A 12 9.36 9.62 -13.04
C ALA A 12 8.50 10.47 -12.10
N ASP A 13 7.97 11.58 -12.61
CA ASP A 13 7.03 12.39 -11.85
C ASP A 13 5.79 11.56 -11.51
N ASP A 14 5.49 11.42 -10.21
CA ASP A 14 4.30 10.71 -9.74
C ASP A 14 3.06 11.63 -9.83
N THR A 15 2.74 12.07 -11.06
CA THR A 15 1.49 12.75 -11.44
C THR A 15 0.34 11.77 -11.63
N GLY A 16 0.56 10.48 -11.38
CA GLY A 16 -0.44 9.43 -11.50
C GLY A 16 -1.60 9.56 -10.51
N GLU A 17 -2.68 8.87 -10.81
CA GLU A 17 -3.81 8.69 -9.91
C GLU A 17 -3.36 7.93 -8.65
N ALA A 18 -3.94 8.27 -7.48
CA ALA A 18 -3.57 7.64 -6.22
C ALA A 18 -3.98 6.16 -6.22
N VAL A 19 -3.08 5.27 -5.80
CA VAL A 19 -3.38 3.86 -5.60
C VAL A 19 -4.39 3.72 -4.47
N GLU A 20 -5.52 3.11 -4.77
CA GLU A 20 -6.53 2.80 -3.77
C GLU A 20 -6.25 1.49 -3.06
N ILE A 21 -6.30 1.54 -1.73
CA ILE A 21 -6.14 0.38 -0.87
C ILE A 21 -7.47 0.14 -0.15
N PRO A 22 -8.23 -0.91 -0.52
CA PRO A 22 -9.43 -1.30 0.21
C PRO A 22 -9.09 -1.83 1.60
N VAL A 23 -9.79 -1.34 2.61
CA VAL A 23 -9.58 -1.70 4.03
C VAL A 23 -10.92 -2.00 4.69
N ARG A 24 -10.99 -3.16 5.34
CA ARG A 24 -11.95 -3.39 6.42
C ARG A 24 -11.30 -2.93 7.71
N TYR A 25 -11.92 -2.00 8.42
CA TYR A 25 -11.42 -1.56 9.71
C TYR A 25 -11.89 -2.54 10.80
N ASP A 26 -11.23 -3.69 10.86
CA ASP A 26 -11.49 -4.83 11.74
C ASP A 26 -10.28 -5.20 12.61
N GLY A 27 -9.29 -4.31 12.70
CA GLY A 27 -8.00 -4.60 13.34
C GLY A 27 -8.10 -4.73 14.86
N PRO A 28 -7.29 -5.63 15.46
CA PRO A 28 -7.34 -5.90 16.89
C PRO A 28 -6.89 -4.72 17.77
N ASP A 29 -6.18 -3.74 17.23
CA ASP A 29 -5.70 -2.56 17.97
C ASP A 29 -6.58 -1.32 17.73
N LEU A 30 -7.74 -1.45 17.08
CA LEU A 30 -8.63 -0.32 16.79
C LEU A 30 -9.05 0.43 18.04
N ALA A 31 -9.49 -0.29 19.08
CA ALA A 31 -9.93 0.33 20.33
C ALA A 31 -8.78 1.07 21.05
N ASP A 32 -7.58 0.49 21.05
CA ASP A 32 -6.38 1.11 21.64
C ASP A 32 -5.99 2.38 20.87
N VAL A 33 -6.01 2.33 19.54
CA VAL A 33 -5.74 3.50 18.68
C VAL A 33 -6.81 4.58 18.88
N ALA A 34 -8.08 4.20 18.98
CA ALA A 34 -9.18 5.12 19.25
C ALA A 34 -8.99 5.86 20.58
N ALA A 35 -8.62 5.12 21.63
CA ALA A 35 -8.30 5.70 22.94
C ALA A 35 -7.12 6.69 22.88
N LEU A 36 -6.05 6.34 22.14
CA LEU A 36 -4.91 7.24 21.93
C LEU A 36 -5.29 8.51 21.15
N TRP A 37 -6.28 8.43 20.27
CA TRP A 37 -6.78 9.55 19.48
C TRP A 37 -7.90 10.33 20.17
N GLY A 38 -8.46 9.80 21.26
CA GLY A 38 -9.60 10.41 21.97
C GLY A 38 -10.91 10.37 21.18
N VAL A 39 -11.14 9.29 20.41
CA VAL A 39 -12.31 9.11 19.54
C VAL A 39 -12.97 7.74 19.76
N ALA A 40 -14.15 7.53 19.18
CA ALA A 40 -14.78 6.22 19.18
C ALA A 40 -14.08 5.27 18.19
N PRO A 41 -14.05 3.93 18.44
CA PRO A 41 -13.42 2.96 17.55
C PRO A 41 -13.89 3.05 16.08
N GLU A 42 -15.16 3.36 15.86
CA GLU A 42 -15.79 3.48 14.55
C GLU A 42 -15.25 4.69 13.76
N GLU A 43 -14.75 5.72 14.45
CA GLU A 43 -14.23 6.95 13.84
C GLU A 43 -12.78 6.79 13.34
N VAL A 44 -12.05 5.80 13.85
CA VAL A 44 -10.64 5.54 13.47
C VAL A 44 -10.51 5.35 11.97
N GLY A 45 -11.40 4.55 11.38
CA GLY A 45 -11.38 4.28 9.95
C GLY A 45 -11.66 5.52 9.10
N ALA A 46 -12.58 6.38 9.53
CA ALA A 46 -12.88 7.63 8.85
C ALA A 46 -11.69 8.59 8.90
N LEU A 47 -11.06 8.75 10.07
CA LEU A 47 -9.87 9.59 10.24
C LEU A 47 -8.68 9.10 9.44
N HIS A 48 -8.44 7.78 9.42
CA HIS A 48 -7.37 7.17 8.65
C HIS A 48 -7.56 7.36 7.15
N ARG A 49 -8.75 7.07 6.61
CA ARG A 49 -9.05 7.21 5.17
C ARG A 49 -9.12 8.65 4.67
N SER A 50 -9.45 9.62 5.52
CA SER A 50 -9.65 11.03 5.12
C SER A 50 -8.40 11.73 4.56
N ARG A 51 -7.25 11.04 4.50
CA ARG A 51 -5.94 11.61 4.26
C ARG A 51 -5.29 11.07 2.99
N PRO A 52 -4.59 11.93 2.23
CA PRO A 52 -3.67 11.46 1.22
C PRO A 52 -2.42 10.88 1.90
N TYR A 53 -1.94 9.77 1.38
CA TYR A 53 -0.68 9.16 1.79
C TYR A 53 0.33 9.17 0.65
N ARG A 54 1.61 9.08 1.01
CA ARG A 54 2.71 8.93 0.07
C ARG A 54 3.71 7.91 0.60
N VAL A 55 4.16 6.99 -0.26
CA VAL A 55 5.24 6.06 0.08
C VAL A 55 6.54 6.85 0.27
N ALA A 56 7.05 6.90 1.49
CA ALA A 56 8.29 7.59 1.82
C ALA A 56 9.52 6.72 1.50
N PHE A 57 9.45 5.42 1.85
CA PHE A 57 10.51 4.47 1.56
C PHE A 57 9.94 3.05 1.47
N CYS A 58 10.72 2.18 0.82
CA CYS A 58 10.47 0.75 0.68
C CYS A 58 11.72 -0.02 1.11
N GLY A 59 11.59 -1.29 1.49
CA GLY A 59 12.75 -2.16 1.71
C GLY A 59 12.69 -3.07 2.94
N PHE A 60 11.70 -2.92 3.82
CA PHE A 60 11.50 -3.83 4.96
C PHE A 60 11.10 -5.25 4.50
N ALA A 61 10.18 -5.32 3.54
CA ALA A 61 9.78 -6.55 2.85
C ALA A 61 9.43 -6.21 1.39
N THR A 62 9.47 -7.20 0.50
CA THR A 62 9.06 -7.02 -0.91
C THR A 62 7.60 -6.57 -0.96
N GLY A 63 7.34 -5.42 -1.59
CA GLY A 63 6.00 -4.80 -1.65
C GLY A 63 5.59 -4.02 -0.40
N PHE A 64 6.44 -3.90 0.62
CA PHE A 64 6.16 -3.08 1.81
C PHE A 64 6.56 -1.63 1.55
N GLY A 65 5.63 -0.71 1.73
CA GLY A 65 5.86 0.72 1.65
C GLY A 65 5.44 1.41 2.94
N ASP A 66 6.36 2.17 3.53
CA ASP A 66 6.08 3.03 4.68
C ASP A 66 5.40 4.32 4.19
N LEU A 67 4.16 4.53 4.59
CA LEU A 67 3.31 5.61 4.10
C LEU A 67 3.33 6.79 5.08
N THR A 68 3.67 7.97 4.59
CA THR A 68 3.55 9.24 5.32
C THR A 68 2.28 9.98 4.91
N GLY A 69 1.81 10.89 5.76
CA GLY A 69 0.54 11.61 5.56
C GLY A 69 -0.28 11.77 6.85
N LEU A 70 0.12 11.07 7.91
CA LEU A 70 -0.50 11.18 9.23
C LEU A 70 -0.03 12.47 9.94
N PRO A 71 -0.91 13.44 10.29
CA PRO A 71 -0.57 14.58 11.13
C PRO A 71 -0.10 14.15 12.53
N PRO A 72 0.76 14.97 13.18
CA PRO A 72 1.36 14.68 14.49
C PRO A 72 0.39 14.21 15.56
N ARG A 73 -0.81 14.81 15.63
CA ARG A 73 -1.84 14.46 16.62
C ARG A 73 -2.34 13.02 16.53
N LEU A 74 -2.18 12.34 15.39
CA LEU A 74 -2.62 10.95 15.22
C LEU A 74 -1.45 9.96 15.21
N HIS A 75 -0.23 10.40 15.51
CA HIS A 75 0.90 9.47 15.63
C HIS A 75 0.67 8.55 16.83
N VAL A 76 0.87 7.24 16.63
CA VAL A 76 0.68 6.23 17.67
C VAL A 76 1.98 5.48 17.93
N PRO A 77 2.32 5.14 19.18
CA PRO A 77 3.51 4.36 19.46
C PRO A 77 3.37 2.94 18.89
N ARG A 78 4.53 2.30 18.65
CA ARG A 78 4.56 0.85 18.47
C ARG A 78 4.09 0.16 19.75
N ARG A 79 3.57 -1.06 19.62
CA ARG A 79 3.33 -1.94 20.76
C ARG A 79 4.63 -2.17 21.53
N SER A 80 4.53 -2.21 22.85
CA SER A 80 5.66 -2.52 23.75
C SER A 80 6.24 -3.91 23.50
N THR A 81 5.36 -4.88 23.23
CA THR A 81 5.73 -6.25 22.83
C THR A 81 5.29 -6.51 21.39
N PRO A 82 6.22 -6.76 20.46
CA PRO A 82 5.87 -7.04 19.06
C PRO A 82 5.14 -8.38 18.93
N ARG A 83 4.27 -8.48 17.92
CA ARG A 83 3.65 -9.75 17.54
C ARG A 83 4.70 -10.63 16.87
N THR A 84 4.69 -11.91 17.23
CA THR A 84 5.48 -12.93 16.54
C THR A 84 5.02 -13.12 15.09
N ARG A 85 3.75 -12.80 14.80
CA ARG A 85 3.17 -12.87 13.46
C ARG A 85 2.10 -11.79 13.28
N VAL A 86 2.31 -10.95 12.26
CA VAL A 86 1.31 -10.04 11.66
C VAL A 86 0.85 -10.70 10.35
N PRO A 87 -0.46 -10.82 10.08
CA PRO A 87 -0.94 -11.44 8.84
C PRO A 87 -0.70 -10.56 7.61
N ALA A 88 -0.62 -11.20 6.43
CA ALA A 88 -0.66 -10.47 5.17
C ALA A 88 -1.99 -9.72 5.03
N GLY A 89 -1.96 -8.55 4.41
CA GLY A 89 -3.10 -7.63 4.31
C GLY A 89 -3.32 -6.78 5.55
N ALA A 90 -2.64 -7.01 6.68
CA ALA A 90 -2.82 -6.17 7.85
C ALA A 90 -2.49 -4.70 7.54
N VAL A 91 -3.40 -3.80 7.89
CA VAL A 91 -3.24 -2.35 7.81
C VAL A 91 -2.85 -1.85 9.18
N ALA A 92 -1.77 -1.07 9.25
CA ALA A 92 -1.13 -0.79 10.51
C ALA A 92 -0.58 0.63 10.63
N LEU A 93 -0.37 1.08 11.88
CA LEU A 93 0.17 2.37 12.23
C LEU A 93 1.38 2.26 13.17
N ALA A 94 2.39 3.11 12.96
CA ALA A 94 3.48 3.34 13.91
C ALA A 94 4.14 4.70 13.69
N GLY A 95 4.16 5.52 14.73
CA GLY A 95 4.62 6.90 14.70
C GLY A 95 3.89 7.68 13.60
N PRO A 96 4.62 8.32 12.67
CA PRO A 96 4.01 9.05 11.55
C PRO A 96 3.52 8.16 10.41
N TYR A 97 3.76 6.84 10.48
CA TYR A 97 3.61 5.94 9.34
C TYR A 97 2.32 5.12 9.41
N SER A 98 1.76 4.88 8.23
CA SER A 98 0.81 3.80 7.95
C SER A 98 1.44 2.80 6.98
N ALA A 99 0.95 1.56 6.94
CA ALA A 99 1.42 0.55 6.00
C ALA A 99 0.38 -0.55 5.81
N VAL A 100 0.55 -1.32 4.72
CA VAL A 100 -0.12 -2.61 4.53
C VAL A 100 0.94 -3.70 4.43
N TYR A 101 0.80 -4.77 5.21
CA TYR A 101 1.73 -5.89 5.20
C TYR A 101 1.50 -6.77 3.96
N PRO A 102 2.44 -6.88 3.01
CA PRO A 102 2.26 -7.67 1.79
C PRO A 102 2.37 -9.19 2.05
N ARG A 103 2.97 -9.58 3.18
CA ARG A 103 3.18 -10.97 3.60
C ARG A 103 3.19 -11.04 5.12
N ALA A 104 3.06 -12.25 5.65
CA ALA A 104 3.13 -12.44 7.09
C ALA A 104 4.57 -12.24 7.62
N THR A 105 4.74 -11.36 8.60
CA THR A 105 6.03 -11.09 9.26
C THR A 105 5.83 -10.78 10.75
N PRO A 106 6.83 -10.94 11.63
CA PRO A 106 6.80 -10.32 12.95
C PRO A 106 6.67 -8.80 12.85
N GLY A 107 6.07 -8.15 13.86
CA GLY A 107 5.88 -6.70 13.82
C GLY A 107 5.23 -6.13 15.07
N GLY A 108 5.63 -4.90 15.44
CA GLY A 108 5.10 -4.17 16.60
C GLY A 108 4.18 -3.01 16.24
N TRP A 109 3.68 -2.92 15.02
CA TRP A 109 2.77 -1.84 14.63
C TRP A 109 1.35 -2.12 15.14
N GLN A 110 0.59 -1.05 15.37
CA GLN A 110 -0.82 -1.12 15.77
C GLN A 110 -1.67 -1.49 14.56
N LEU A 111 -2.36 -2.62 14.60
CA LEU A 111 -3.15 -3.16 13.50
C LEU A 111 -4.59 -2.64 13.59
N ILE A 112 -4.98 -1.82 12.61
CA ILE A 112 -6.28 -1.12 12.59
C ILE A 112 -7.26 -1.69 11.55
N GLY A 113 -6.82 -2.60 10.71
CA GLY A 113 -7.69 -3.22 9.71
C GLY A 113 -6.99 -4.23 8.82
N THR A 114 -7.71 -4.63 7.79
CA THR A 114 -7.28 -5.67 6.86
C THR A 114 -7.63 -5.26 5.42
N MET A 115 -6.65 -5.34 4.53
CA MET A 115 -6.82 -5.36 3.09
C MET A 115 -7.20 -6.79 2.66
N PRO A 116 -8.41 -7.02 2.11
CA PRO A 116 -8.90 -8.39 1.86
C PRO A 116 -8.06 -9.19 0.86
N ASP A 117 -7.53 -8.52 -0.18
CA ASP A 117 -6.66 -9.13 -1.18
C ASP A 117 -5.31 -8.39 -1.22
N PRO A 118 -4.27 -8.87 -0.52
CA PRO A 118 -2.96 -8.23 -0.52
C PRO A 118 -2.09 -8.60 -1.74
N ARG A 119 -2.52 -9.51 -2.63
CA ARG A 119 -1.73 -9.93 -3.80
C ARG A 119 -1.27 -8.75 -4.68
N PRO A 120 -2.09 -7.71 -4.94
CA PRO A 120 -1.66 -6.59 -5.77
C PRO A 120 -0.46 -5.82 -5.21
N LEU A 121 -0.17 -5.89 -3.91
CA LEU A 121 0.97 -5.19 -3.30
C LEU A 121 2.31 -5.69 -3.86
N TRP A 122 2.36 -6.97 -4.24
CA TRP A 122 3.53 -7.60 -4.84
C TRP A 122 3.12 -8.73 -5.79
N ASP A 123 3.35 -8.52 -7.09
CA ASP A 123 3.14 -9.54 -8.12
C ASP A 123 4.39 -9.66 -9.01
N PRO A 124 5.19 -10.73 -8.89
CA PRO A 124 6.40 -10.90 -9.68
C PRO A 124 6.14 -11.09 -11.18
N ALA A 125 4.90 -11.39 -11.60
CA ALA A 125 4.54 -11.54 -13.00
C ALA A 125 4.19 -10.20 -13.68
N ARG A 126 4.03 -9.11 -12.92
CA ARG A 126 3.70 -7.78 -13.45
C ARG A 126 4.95 -6.99 -13.81
N GLU A 127 4.88 -6.21 -14.89
CA GLU A 127 5.95 -5.30 -15.34
C GLU A 127 6.49 -4.43 -14.19
N ARG A 128 5.58 -3.87 -13.38
CA ARG A 128 5.92 -3.22 -12.11
C ARG A 128 5.57 -4.14 -10.94
N ALA A 129 6.52 -4.98 -10.50
CA ALA A 129 6.23 -6.00 -9.49
C ALA A 129 5.68 -5.42 -8.17
N ALA A 130 6.25 -4.31 -7.69
CA ALA A 130 5.74 -3.60 -6.52
C ALA A 130 4.69 -2.56 -6.92
N LEU A 131 3.50 -2.64 -6.32
CA LEU A 131 2.47 -1.59 -6.47
C LEU A 131 2.88 -0.30 -5.76
N LEU A 132 3.51 -0.44 -4.59
CA LEU A 132 3.95 0.65 -3.75
C LEU A 132 5.45 0.86 -3.94
N THR A 133 5.82 1.96 -4.60
CA THR A 133 7.22 2.38 -4.79
C THR A 133 7.42 3.79 -4.20
N PRO A 134 8.65 4.20 -3.84
CA PRO A 134 8.87 5.53 -3.28
C PRO A 134 8.25 6.63 -4.15
N GLY A 135 7.55 7.55 -3.50
CA GLY A 135 6.79 8.61 -4.17
C GLY A 135 5.34 8.26 -4.48
N THR A 136 4.95 6.99 -4.59
CA THR A 136 3.57 6.58 -4.95
C THR A 136 2.53 7.22 -4.02
N ARG A 137 1.54 7.93 -4.59
CA ARG A 137 0.36 8.42 -3.88
C ARG A 137 -0.59 7.28 -3.54
N VAL A 138 -1.10 7.26 -2.31
CA VAL A 138 -1.98 6.22 -1.79
C VAL A 138 -3.21 6.84 -1.15
N ARG A 139 -4.37 6.19 -1.34
CA ARG A 139 -5.62 6.51 -0.64
C ARG A 139 -6.23 5.24 -0.07
N PHE A 140 -6.56 5.25 1.21
CA PHE A 140 -7.30 4.14 1.80
C PHE A 140 -8.80 4.31 1.55
N VAL A 141 -9.48 3.24 1.16
CA VAL A 141 -10.93 3.22 0.93
C VAL A 141 -11.57 2.10 1.75
N THR A 142 -12.85 2.21 2.08
CA THR A 142 -13.54 1.10 2.78
C THR A 142 -13.73 -0.05 1.78
N ALA A 143 -13.35 -1.26 2.18
CA ALA A 143 -13.64 -2.47 1.44
C ALA A 143 -15.13 -2.81 1.62
N ASP A 144 -16.00 -2.08 0.91
CA ASP A 144 -17.37 -2.43 0.48
C ASP A 144 -17.97 -1.27 -0.33
N ALA A 145 -17.18 -0.77 -1.29
CA ALA A 145 -17.58 0.09 -2.41
C ALA A 145 -16.81 -0.26 -3.71
N ALA A 146 -16.01 -1.35 -3.70
CA ALA A 146 -15.20 -1.82 -4.82
C ALA A 146 -15.86 -3.01 -5.53
N ALA A 147 -17.19 -2.99 -5.63
CA ALA A 147 -17.96 -3.88 -6.48
C ALA A 147 -18.71 -3.01 -7.49
N ASP A 148 -17.98 -2.43 -8.44
CA ASP A 148 -18.46 -2.24 -9.79
C ASP A 148 -17.24 -2.25 -10.71
N GLY A 149 -17.22 -3.24 -11.59
CA GLY A 149 -16.12 -3.47 -12.50
C GLY A 149 -16.02 -2.37 -13.54
N THR A 150 -14.79 -2.05 -13.93
CA THR A 150 -14.51 -1.74 -15.33
C THR A 150 -13.15 -2.34 -15.65
N GLY A 151 -13.18 -3.56 -16.17
CA GLY A 151 -12.16 -3.96 -17.12
C GLY A 151 -12.28 -3.04 -18.33
N THR A 152 -11.20 -2.37 -18.68
CA THR A 152 -11.00 -1.94 -20.07
C THR A 152 -9.75 -2.65 -20.52
N GLY A 153 -9.97 -3.71 -21.30
CA GLY A 153 -8.90 -4.35 -22.05
C GLY A 153 -8.29 -3.34 -23.00
N SER A 154 -6.97 -3.24 -22.99
CA SER A 154 -6.24 -2.72 -24.13
C SER A 154 -5.94 -3.90 -25.04
N ALA A 155 -6.77 -4.06 -26.07
CA ALA A 155 -6.47 -4.91 -27.21
C ALA A 155 -5.22 -4.36 -27.91
N ALA A 156 -4.10 -5.08 -27.80
CA ALA A 156 -2.95 -4.86 -28.68
C ALA A 156 -3.17 -5.67 -29.96
N ALA A 157 -3.25 -4.93 -31.06
CA ALA A 157 -3.47 -5.41 -32.41
C ALA A 157 -2.44 -6.46 -32.84
N GLN A 158 -2.94 -7.48 -33.52
CA GLN A 158 -2.15 -8.48 -34.22
C GLN A 158 -1.42 -7.82 -35.39
N ALA A 159 -0.09 -7.83 -35.35
CA ALA A 159 0.73 -7.58 -36.53
C ALA A 159 0.76 -8.86 -37.38
N THR A 160 0.00 -8.86 -38.48
CA THR A 160 0.16 -9.81 -39.57
C THR A 160 1.35 -9.37 -40.41
N SER A 161 2.40 -10.19 -40.47
CA SER A 161 3.48 -10.03 -41.45
C SER A 161 3.09 -10.77 -42.73
N PRO A 162 3.17 -10.15 -43.92
CA PRO A 162 3.07 -10.86 -45.18
C PRO A 162 4.46 -11.33 -45.61
N GLU A 163 4.63 -12.63 -45.88
CA GLU A 163 5.76 -13.11 -46.68
C GLU A 163 5.22 -13.56 -48.04
N ALA A 164 5.54 -12.76 -49.07
CA ALA A 164 5.51 -13.15 -50.48
C ALA A 164 6.51 -14.31 -50.67
N GLY A 165 6.26 -15.38 -51.42
CA GLY A 165 5.72 -15.39 -52.77
C GLY A 165 6.87 -15.41 -53.78
N ALA A 166 7.39 -16.60 -54.09
CA ALA A 166 7.84 -17.09 -55.42
C ALA A 166 8.67 -18.37 -55.27
#